data_AF-A0A964I1B3-F1
#
_entry.id   AF-A0A964I1B3-F1
#
_cell.length_a   1.000
_cell.length_b   1.000
_cell.length_c   1.000
_cell.angle_alpha   90.00
_cell.angle_beta   90.00
_cell.angle_gamma   90.00
#
_symmetry.space_group_name_H-M   'P 1'
#
loop_
_entity.id
_entity.type
_entity.pdbx_description
1 polymer ?
#
loop_
_entity_poly.entity_id
_entity_poly.type
_entity_poly.pdbx_seq_one_letter_code
_entity_poly.pdbx_strand_id
1 'polypeptide(L)'
;VLTTGIMHACHTHDVPYILAGSIRDDGPLPETMMDLSAAQEAYGKALVNVDVVVMLSSMLHSIGVGNMLPSWVKVICVDINPAVVTKLSDRGSTQTVGVVTDVGLFLHQLAERLRP
;
A
#
# COMPACT_ATOMS: atom_id res chain seq x y z
N VAL A 1 12.27 -21.73 -6.38
CA VAL A 1 13.47 -20.97 -6.78
C VAL A 1 13.67 -19.76 -5.86
N LEU A 2 12.65 -18.93 -5.58
CA LEU A 2 12.74 -17.86 -4.58
C LEU A 2 12.68 -18.44 -3.16
N THR A 3 13.55 -17.98 -2.24
CA THR A 3 13.67 -18.52 -0.86
C THR A 3 13.63 -17.45 0.24
N THR A 4 13.62 -16.15 -0.10
CA THR A 4 13.56 -15.03 0.84
C THR A 4 12.89 -13.81 0.19
N GLY A 5 12.57 -12.77 0.98
CA GLY A 5 11.98 -11.51 0.50
C GLY A 5 10.46 -11.45 0.65
N ILE A 6 9.87 -10.31 0.27
CA ILE A 6 8.45 -9.99 0.50
C ILE A 6 7.53 -10.99 -0.20
N MET A 7 7.71 -11.23 -1.50
CA MET A 7 6.85 -12.15 -2.26
C MET A 7 6.93 -13.59 -1.75
N HIS A 8 8.14 -14.03 -1.37
CA HIS A 8 8.33 -15.33 -0.72
C HIS A 8 7.59 -15.39 0.63
N ALA A 9 7.70 -14.34 1.45
CA ALA A 9 7.02 -14.28 2.74
C ALA A 9 5.50 -14.28 2.58
N CYS A 10 4.94 -13.51 1.63
CA CYS A 10 3.52 -13.51 1.34
C CYS A 10 3.03 -14.90 0.92
N HIS A 11 3.75 -15.57 0.01
CA HIS A 11 3.40 -16.93 -0.40
C HIS A 11 3.50 -17.94 0.75
N THR A 12 4.57 -17.87 1.54
CA THR A 12 4.82 -18.82 2.65
C THR A 12 3.79 -18.69 3.78
N HIS A 13 3.27 -17.47 4.02
CA HIS A 13 2.33 -17.18 5.09
C HIS A 13 0.89 -16.95 4.60
N ASP A 14 0.60 -17.29 3.34
CA ASP A 14 -0.71 -17.13 2.71
C ASP A 14 -1.28 -15.71 2.84
N VAL A 15 -0.41 -14.70 2.71
CA VAL A 15 -0.81 -13.30 2.71
C VAL A 15 -1.29 -12.95 1.29
N PRO A 16 -2.57 -12.59 1.10
CA PRO A 16 -3.08 -12.22 -0.21
C PRO A 16 -2.40 -10.94 -0.69
N TYR A 17 -2.05 -10.90 -1.98
CA TYR A 17 -1.49 -9.73 -2.63
C TYR A 17 -2.14 -9.49 -3.98
N ILE A 18 -2.15 -8.24 -4.42
CA ILE A 18 -2.66 -7.83 -5.72
C ILE A 18 -1.59 -6.97 -6.38
N LEU A 19 -1.20 -7.34 -7.60
CA LEU A 19 -0.25 -6.59 -8.42
C LEU A 19 -1.02 -5.89 -9.53
N ALA A 20 -1.42 -4.65 -9.32
CA ALA A 20 -2.06 -3.86 -10.38
C ALA A 20 -1.00 -3.33 -11.36
N GLY A 21 -1.21 -3.56 -12.65
CA GLY A 21 -0.25 -3.17 -13.69
C GLY A 21 -0.18 -1.67 -13.92
N SER A 22 0.82 -1.25 -14.69
CA SER A 22 1.02 0.12 -15.12
C SER A 22 1.60 0.21 -16.53
N ILE A 23 1.49 1.39 -17.15
CA ILE A 23 2.07 1.66 -18.48
C ILE A 23 3.61 1.58 -18.52
N ARG A 24 4.26 1.47 -17.35
CA ARG A 24 5.72 1.42 -17.22
C ARG A 24 6.24 0.01 -16.96
N ASP A 25 5.36 -0.99 -16.96
CA ASP A 25 5.74 -2.34 -16.58
C ASP A 25 6.55 -3.00 -17.71
N ASP A 26 7.70 -3.55 -17.34
CA ASP A 26 8.54 -4.35 -18.24
C ASP A 26 8.15 -5.83 -18.13
N GLY A 27 7.51 -6.37 -19.18
CA GLY A 27 7.21 -7.81 -19.32
C GLY A 27 6.63 -8.43 -18.04
N PRO A 28 5.53 -7.88 -17.51
CA PRO A 28 5.15 -8.04 -16.12
C PRO A 28 5.02 -9.50 -15.70
N LEU A 29 5.18 -9.75 -14.39
CA LEU A 29 4.96 -11.08 -13.82
C LEU A 29 3.57 -11.60 -14.24
N PRO A 30 3.41 -12.93 -14.44
CA PRO A 30 2.14 -13.53 -14.83
C PRO A 30 0.96 -13.15 -13.91
N GLU A 31 1.23 -12.87 -12.64
CA GLU A 31 0.27 -12.49 -11.62
C GLU A 31 -0.16 -11.01 -11.69
N THR A 32 0.54 -10.17 -12.47
CA THR A 32 0.20 -8.76 -12.62
C THR A 32 -1.08 -8.58 -13.43
N MET A 33 -2.06 -7.91 -12.81
CA MET A 33 -3.34 -7.59 -13.41
C MET A 33 -3.20 -6.37 -14.33
N MET A 34 -3.11 -6.62 -15.64
CA MET A 34 -3.04 -5.57 -16.66
C MET A 34 -4.41 -4.97 -17.01
N ASP A 35 -5.50 -5.67 -16.69
CA ASP A 35 -6.85 -5.08 -16.69
C ASP A 35 -7.02 -4.26 -15.41
N LEU A 36 -6.95 -2.93 -15.55
CA LEU A 36 -7.03 -2.00 -14.41
C LEU A 36 -8.41 -1.95 -13.76
N SER A 37 -9.49 -2.25 -14.51
CA SER A 37 -10.83 -2.34 -13.94
C SER A 37 -10.93 -3.55 -13.03
N ALA A 38 -10.43 -4.70 -13.49
CA ALA A 38 -10.35 -5.91 -12.66
C ALA A 38 -9.42 -5.72 -11.45
N ALA A 39 -8.29 -5.03 -11.63
CA ALA A 39 -7.37 -4.74 -10.54
C ALA A 39 -8.01 -3.84 -9.46
N GLN A 40 -8.75 -2.81 -9.89
CA GLN A 40 -9.49 -1.94 -8.97
C GLN A 40 -10.59 -2.71 -8.21
N GLU A 41 -11.32 -3.60 -8.88
CA GLU A 41 -12.30 -4.48 -8.22
C GLU A 41 -11.64 -5.39 -7.18
N ALA A 42 -10.50 -5.99 -7.52
CA ALA A 42 -9.72 -6.81 -6.60
C ALA A 42 -9.25 -6.00 -5.38
N TYR A 43 -8.75 -4.78 -5.58
CA TYR A 43 -8.40 -3.87 -4.49
C TYR A 43 -9.61 -3.59 -3.59
N GLY A 44 -10.76 -3.25 -4.19
CA GLY A 44 -12.00 -2.99 -3.44
C GLY A 44 -12.40 -4.16 -2.55
N LYS A 45 -12.31 -5.40 -3.05
CA LYS A 45 -12.57 -6.62 -2.27
C LYS A 45 -11.57 -6.80 -1.13
N ALA A 46 -10.29 -6.56 -1.36
CA ALA A 46 -9.24 -6.67 -0.35
C ALA A 46 -9.34 -5.60 0.76
N LEU A 47 -9.99 -4.47 0.48
CA LEU A 47 -10.18 -3.38 1.42
C LEU A 47 -11.46 -3.51 2.27
N VAL A 48 -12.27 -4.55 2.07
CA VAL A 48 -13.46 -4.80 2.90
C VAL A 48 -13.04 -5.14 4.32
N ASN A 49 -13.61 -4.46 5.32
CA ASN A 49 -13.36 -4.66 6.75
C ASN A 49 -11.91 -4.41 7.22
N VAL A 50 -11.13 -3.61 6.50
CA VAL A 50 -9.81 -3.19 6.99
C VAL A 50 -9.95 -2.11 8.06
N ASP A 51 -9.23 -2.24 9.17
CA ASP A 51 -9.20 -1.23 10.24
C ASP A 51 -8.11 -0.18 10.02
N VAL A 52 -6.99 -0.60 9.43
CA VAL A 52 -5.78 0.21 9.22
C VAL A 52 -5.20 -0.08 7.85
N VAL A 53 -4.78 0.98 7.14
CA VAL A 53 -3.99 0.88 5.91
C VAL A 53 -2.70 1.67 6.08
N VAL A 54 -1.58 1.02 5.78
CA VAL A 54 -0.25 1.65 5.77
C VAL A 54 0.20 1.81 4.31
N MET A 55 0.36 3.06 3.88
CA MET A 55 0.78 3.44 2.53
C MET A 55 2.26 3.78 2.56
N LEU A 56 3.06 3.03 1.81
CA LEU A 56 4.53 3.07 1.88
C LEU A 56 5.12 3.54 0.55
N SER A 57 5.31 4.86 0.39
CA SER A 57 5.99 5.50 -0.76
C SER A 57 5.44 5.10 -2.15
N SER A 58 4.15 4.80 -2.23
CA SER A 58 3.49 4.23 -3.41
C SER A 58 2.45 5.16 -4.03
N MET A 59 2.79 6.45 -4.23
CA MET A 59 1.88 7.56 -4.58
C MET A 59 0.60 7.16 -5.35
N LEU A 60 0.73 6.56 -6.53
CA LEU A 60 -0.44 6.22 -7.38
C LEU A 60 -1.35 5.16 -6.73
N HIS A 61 -0.78 4.08 -6.19
CA HIS A 61 -1.56 3.06 -5.47
C HIS A 61 -2.14 3.63 -4.18
N SER A 62 -1.39 4.45 -3.45
CA SER A 62 -1.85 5.10 -2.21
C SER A 62 -3.08 5.98 -2.47
N ILE A 63 -3.05 6.79 -3.53
CA ILE A 63 -4.18 7.62 -3.94
C ILE A 63 -5.36 6.76 -4.41
N GLY A 64 -5.11 5.71 -5.19
CA GLY A 64 -6.15 4.78 -5.63
C GLY A 64 -6.86 4.12 -4.45
N VAL A 65 -6.09 3.53 -3.52
CA VAL A 65 -6.58 2.93 -2.28
C VAL A 65 -7.33 3.95 -1.44
N GLY A 66 -6.78 5.14 -1.24
CA GLY A 66 -7.44 6.21 -0.47
C GLY A 66 -8.82 6.60 -1.02
N ASN A 67 -9.06 6.46 -2.32
CA ASN A 67 -10.37 6.75 -2.93
C ASN A 67 -11.41 5.65 -2.71
N MET A 68 -10.96 4.44 -2.41
CA MET A 68 -11.81 3.28 -2.16
C MET A 68 -12.06 3.06 -0.68
N LEU A 69 -11.32 3.74 0.20
CA LEU A 69 -11.44 3.59 1.65
C LEU A 69 -12.60 4.42 2.22
N PRO A 70 -13.39 3.84 3.14
CA PRO A 70 -14.32 4.61 3.92
C PRO A 70 -13.60 5.47 4.98
N SER A 71 -14.25 6.56 5.42
CA SER A 71 -13.63 7.59 6.26
C SER A 71 -13.21 7.14 7.67
N TRP A 72 -13.74 6.01 8.15
CA TRP A 72 -13.42 5.46 9.47
C TRP A 72 -12.14 4.62 9.51
N VAL A 73 -11.58 4.26 8.36
CA VAL A 73 -10.33 3.50 8.29
C VAL A 73 -9.16 4.40 8.68
N LYS A 74 -8.29 3.92 9.57
CA LYS A 74 -7.07 4.65 9.92
C LYS A 74 -6.06 4.51 8.80
N VAL A 75 -5.54 5.63 8.33
CA VAL A 75 -4.57 5.64 7.24
C VAL A 75 -3.26 6.20 7.76
N ILE A 76 -2.17 5.47 7.53
CA ILE A 76 -0.80 5.95 7.79
C ILE A 76 -0.13 6.11 6.43
N CYS A 77 0.19 7.34 6.05
CA CYS A 77 0.88 7.63 4.81
C CYS A 77 2.33 8.02 5.10
N VAL A 78 3.27 7.22 4.59
CA VAL A 78 4.70 7.47 4.70
C VAL A 78 5.26 7.70 3.31
N ASP A 79 5.75 8.91 3.05
CA ASP A 79 6.37 9.29 1.78
C ASP A 79 7.41 10.37 2.04
N ILE A 80 8.54 10.34 1.31
CA ILE A 80 9.57 11.38 1.43
C ILE A 80 9.12 12.69 0.76
N ASN A 81 8.19 12.60 -0.19
CA ASN A 81 7.65 13.75 -0.89
C ASN A 81 6.43 14.31 -0.13
N PRO A 82 6.53 15.52 0.47
CA PRO A 82 5.43 16.10 1.24
C PRO A 82 4.17 16.32 0.39
N ALA A 83 4.30 16.51 -0.93
CA ALA A 83 3.15 16.70 -1.80
C ALA A 83 2.24 15.46 -1.85
N VAL A 84 2.80 14.25 -1.75
CA VAL A 84 2.02 13.00 -1.72
C VAL A 84 1.24 12.91 -0.41
N VAL A 85 1.91 13.20 0.70
CA VAL A 85 1.31 13.21 2.03
C VAL A 85 0.17 14.22 2.12
N THR A 86 0.39 15.47 1.68
CA THR A 86 -0.64 16.51 1.65
C THR A 86 -1.85 16.07 0.82
N LYS A 87 -1.62 15.48 -0.36
CA LYS A 87 -2.72 15.00 -1.24
C LYS A 87 -3.58 13.91 -0.60
N LEU A 88 -3.03 13.09 0.28
CA LEU A 88 -3.76 12.03 0.98
C LEU A 88 -4.43 12.56 2.26
N SER A 89 -3.79 13.49 2.96
CA SER A 89 -4.37 14.17 4.12
C SER A 89 -5.57 15.04 3.76
N ASP A 90 -5.57 15.68 2.58
CA ASP A 90 -6.65 16.56 2.11
C ASP A 90 -7.95 15.79 1.74
N ARG A 91 -7.90 14.45 1.64
CA ARG A 91 -9.06 13.62 1.25
C ARG A 91 -10.04 13.33 2.41
N GLY A 92 -10.02 14.14 3.46
CA GLY A 92 -11.14 14.25 4.40
C GLY A 92 -11.21 13.17 5.49
N SER A 93 -10.26 12.24 5.56
CA SER A 93 -10.11 11.39 6.73
C SER A 93 -9.33 12.15 7.80
N THR A 94 -10.05 12.65 8.81
CA THR A 94 -9.47 13.08 10.10
C THR A 94 -8.62 11.98 10.76
N GLN A 95 -8.67 10.75 10.23
CA GLN A 95 -7.93 9.57 10.64
C GLN A 95 -6.63 9.33 9.83
N THR A 96 -6.22 10.24 8.93
CA THR A 96 -4.93 10.12 8.21
C THR A 96 -3.78 10.69 9.04
N VAL A 97 -2.78 9.86 9.30
CA VAL A 97 -1.48 10.27 9.85
C VAL A 97 -0.48 10.32 8.70
N GLY A 98 -0.04 11.53 8.37
CA GLY A 98 1.01 11.76 7.37
C GLY A 98 2.39 11.84 8.00
N VAL A 99 3.36 11.06 7.51
CA VAL A 99 4.75 11.05 7.97
C VAL A 99 5.66 11.33 6.78
N VAL A 100 6.24 12.53 6.75
CA VAL A 100 7.20 12.91 5.70
C VAL A 100 8.59 12.43 6.10
N THR A 101 9.01 11.26 5.59
CA THR A 101 10.31 10.65 5.94
C THR A 101 10.72 9.60 4.91
N ASP A 102 11.95 9.10 5.05
CA ASP A 102 12.42 7.93 4.30
C ASP A 102 11.66 6.66 4.75
N VAL A 103 11.09 5.93 3.79
CA VAL A 103 10.26 4.75 4.06
C VAL A 103 11.07 3.60 4.67
N GLY A 104 12.35 3.46 4.29
CA GLY A 104 13.24 2.44 4.82
C GLY A 104 13.58 2.68 6.29
N LEU A 105 13.87 3.93 6.64
CA LEU A 105 14.07 4.37 8.02
C LEU A 105 12.81 4.14 8.86
N PHE A 106 11.64 4.51 8.34
CA PHE A 106 10.36 4.28 9.02
C PHE A 106 10.13 2.79 9.30
N LEU A 107 10.27 1.94 8.28
CA LEU A 107 10.07 0.50 8.42
C LEU A 107 11.09 -0.14 9.37
N HIS A 108 12.35 0.30 9.32
CA HIS A 108 13.38 -0.16 10.25
C HIS A 108 12.99 0.17 11.68
N GLN A 109 12.68 1.45 11.98
CA GLN A 109 12.27 1.86 13.33
C GLN A 109 10.98 1.18 13.79
N LEU A 110 10.01 0.99 12.90
CA LEU A 110 8.79 0.27 13.23
C LEU A 110 9.08 -1.19 13.59
N ALA A 111 9.91 -1.87 12.81
CA ALA A 111 10.33 -3.24 13.10
C ALA A 111 11.04 -3.34 14.45
N GLU A 112 11.93 -2.40 14.77
CA GLU A 112 12.59 -2.30 16.08
C GLU A 112 11.59 -2.19 17.24
N ARG A 113 10.55 -1.38 17.07
CA ARG A 113 9.53 -1.14 18.10
C ARG A 113 8.52 -2.27 18.26
N LEU A 114 8.33 -3.09 17.22
CA LEU A 114 7.45 -4.26 17.23
C LEU A 114 8.16 -5.54 17.67
N ARG A 115 9.49 -5.50 17.87
CA ARG A 115 10.19 -6.66 18.43
C ARG A 115 9.65 -6.94 19.84
N PRO A 116 9.40 -8.22 20.19
CA PRO A 116 8.97 -8.61 21.52
C PRO A 116 10.03 -8.33 22.59
#